data_AF-A0A0B2S5D1-F1
#
_entry.id   AF-A0A0B2S5D1-F1
#
_cell.length_a   1.000
_cell.length_b   1.000
_cell.length_c   1.000
_cell.angle_alpha   90.00
_cell.angle_beta   90.00
_cell.angle_gamma   90.00
#
_symmetry.space_group_name_H-M   'P 1'
#
loop_
_entity.id
_entity.type
_entity.pdbx_description
1 polymer ?
#
loop_
_entity_poly.entity_id
_entity_poly.type
_entity_poly.pdbx_seq_one_letter_code
_entity_poly.pdbx_strand_id
1 'polypeptide(L)'
;MRTHIDDSASGKNHHLPMLWFFDSSLRLCAIPLSVATMWITVTNKEDNSSYGMLKYNNLSALKYMVLVSALCACYALLAAACSLVRCFVSKAWIFFVSDQIVAYLAITSVAAVMEMYYLAYNGAKEDSWSEACSSYGSFCSKVKLALILHTITFCCFFVIAVISAFRAFSVFDPPFVNSQEVQGD
;
A
#
# COMPACT_ATOMS: atom_id res chain seq x y z
N MET A 1 25.18 26.44 35.20
CA MET A 1 23.78 26.10 34.90
C MET A 1 23.72 25.59 33.47
N ARG A 2 23.89 24.28 33.29
CA ARG A 2 24.01 23.62 31.97
C ARG A 2 23.43 22.22 32.10
N THR A 3 22.10 22.14 32.07
CA THR A 3 21.32 20.92 32.18
C THR A 3 19.99 21.21 31.48
N HIS A 4 19.85 20.82 30.21
CA HIS A 4 18.57 20.53 29.53
C HIS A 4 18.64 20.26 28.01
N ILE A 5 19.82 20.15 27.38
CA ILE A 5 19.92 19.92 25.92
C ILE A 5 20.12 18.44 25.54
N ASP A 6 20.36 17.55 26.51
CA ASP A 6 20.73 16.16 26.19
C ASP A 6 19.53 15.19 26.09
N ASP A 7 18.35 15.53 26.62
CA ASP A 7 17.18 14.64 26.61
C ASP A 7 16.49 14.55 25.23
N SER A 8 16.59 15.59 24.39
CA SER A 8 16.01 15.59 23.03
C SER A 8 16.88 14.89 21.98
N ALA A 9 18.18 14.72 22.25
CA ALA A 9 19.12 14.04 21.35
C ALA A 9 19.18 12.52 21.61
N SER A 10 18.99 12.09 22.87
CA SER A 10 19.03 10.68 23.26
C SER A 10 17.87 9.85 22.66
N GLY A 11 16.67 10.43 22.56
CA GLY A 11 15.50 9.75 21.97
C GLY A 11 15.57 9.58 20.44
N LYS A 12 16.27 10.46 19.71
CA LYS A 12 16.38 10.41 18.23
C LYS A 12 17.26 9.26 17.74
N ASN A 13 18.27 8.86 18.49
CA ASN A 13 19.28 7.88 18.05
C ASN A 13 18.79 6.42 18.09
N HIS A 14 17.86 6.06 18.98
CA HIS A 14 17.28 4.70 19.03
C HIS A 14 16.13 4.47 18.04
N HIS A 15 15.44 5.53 17.61
CA HIS A 15 14.25 5.40 16.76
C HIS A 15 14.58 5.12 15.28
N LEU A 16 15.75 5.58 14.81
CA LEU A 16 16.20 5.34 13.44
C LEU A 16 16.42 3.85 13.12
N PRO A 17 17.23 3.07 13.89
CA PRO A 17 17.42 1.65 13.62
C PRO A 17 16.12 0.84 13.59
N MET A 18 15.17 1.19 14.49
CA MET A 18 13.87 0.54 14.58
C MET A 18 13.01 0.78 13.34
N LEU A 19 12.91 2.04 12.87
CA LEU A 19 12.15 2.40 11.66
C LEU A 19 12.69 1.71 10.40
N TRP A 20 14.00 1.49 10.33
CA TRP A 20 14.63 0.83 9.18
C TRP A 20 14.35 -0.67 9.17
N PHE A 21 14.35 -1.30 10.35
CA PHE A 21 13.93 -2.70 10.48
C PHE A 21 12.46 -2.89 10.09
N PHE A 22 11.57 -2.00 10.57
CA PHE A 22 10.15 -2.04 10.20
C PHE A 22 9.93 -1.81 8.69
N ASP A 23 10.56 -0.81 8.09
CA ASP A 23 10.47 -0.55 6.65
C ASP A 23 10.90 -1.78 5.82
N SER A 24 12.07 -2.36 6.15
CA SER A 24 12.59 -3.54 5.46
C SER A 24 11.67 -4.76 5.63
N SER A 25 11.20 -5.02 6.85
CA SER A 25 10.27 -6.12 7.11
C SER A 25 8.95 -5.94 6.34
N LEU A 26 8.39 -4.73 6.28
CA LEU A 26 7.15 -4.47 5.57
C LEU A 26 7.32 -4.69 4.05
N ARG A 27 8.46 -4.28 3.46
CA ARG A 27 8.76 -4.53 2.05
C ARG A 27 8.87 -6.03 1.75
N LEU A 28 9.55 -6.78 2.63
CA LEU A 28 9.66 -8.24 2.50
C LEU A 28 8.31 -8.94 2.65
N CYS A 29 7.43 -8.47 3.53
CA CYS A 29 6.07 -9.00 3.69
C CYS A 29 5.16 -8.66 2.50
N ALA A 30 5.28 -7.46 1.91
CA ALA A 30 4.44 -7.02 0.81
C ALA A 30 4.64 -7.82 -0.49
N ILE A 31 5.84 -8.37 -0.72
CA ILE A 31 6.16 -9.19 -1.91
C ILE A 31 5.28 -10.44 -2.01
N PRO A 32 5.30 -11.39 -1.05
CA PRO A 32 4.49 -12.60 -1.13
C PRO A 32 2.98 -12.29 -1.10
N LEU A 33 2.54 -11.26 -0.37
CA LEU A 33 1.13 -10.84 -0.38
C LEU A 33 0.67 -10.36 -1.77
N SER A 34 1.50 -9.55 -2.43
CA SER A 34 1.23 -9.05 -3.78
C SER A 34 1.22 -10.19 -4.80
N VAL A 35 2.20 -11.11 -4.73
CA VAL A 35 2.28 -12.28 -5.60
C VAL A 35 1.09 -13.22 -5.39
N ALA A 36 0.70 -13.47 -4.14
CA ALA A 36 -0.45 -14.30 -3.82
C ALA A 36 -1.77 -13.68 -4.33
N THR A 37 -1.97 -12.38 -4.12
CA THR A 37 -3.12 -11.63 -4.66
C THR A 37 -3.21 -11.78 -6.18
N MET A 38 -2.09 -11.53 -6.86
CA MET A 38 -2.00 -11.64 -8.32
C MET A 38 -2.31 -13.06 -8.78
N TRP A 39 -1.68 -14.07 -8.17
CA TRP A 39 -1.84 -15.48 -8.53
C TRP A 39 -3.28 -15.97 -8.36
N ILE A 40 -3.89 -15.73 -7.20
CA ILE A 40 -5.28 -16.10 -6.91
C ILE A 40 -6.22 -15.46 -7.93
N THR A 41 -5.98 -14.19 -8.26
CA THR A 41 -6.85 -13.44 -9.18
C THR A 41 -6.70 -13.92 -10.62
N VAL A 42 -5.48 -14.06 -11.13
CA VAL A 42 -5.22 -14.50 -12.52
C VAL A 42 -5.72 -15.91 -12.79
N THR A 43 -5.63 -16.80 -11.79
CA THR A 43 -6.12 -18.17 -11.90
C THR A 43 -7.62 -18.30 -11.66
N ASN A 44 -8.32 -17.20 -11.31
CA ASN A 44 -9.73 -17.24 -10.99
C ASN A 44 -10.58 -17.31 -12.27
N LYS A 45 -11.33 -18.41 -12.36
CA LYS A 45 -12.34 -18.68 -13.39
C LYS A 45 -13.38 -19.63 -12.82
N GLU A 46 -14.62 -19.49 -13.27
CA GLU A 46 -15.73 -20.36 -12.92
C GLU A 46 -16.67 -20.47 -14.12
N ASP A 47 -17.15 -21.68 -14.40
CA ASP A 47 -18.13 -21.95 -15.45
C ASP A 47 -19.49 -22.20 -14.83
N ASN A 48 -20.53 -21.64 -15.43
CA ASN A 48 -21.91 -21.80 -14.99
C ASN A 48 -22.77 -22.20 -16.19
N SER A 49 -23.58 -23.26 -16.06
CA SER A 49 -24.37 -23.79 -17.18
C SER A 49 -25.45 -22.82 -17.69
N SER A 50 -25.92 -21.89 -16.86
CA SER A 50 -26.95 -20.91 -17.22
C SER A 50 -26.37 -19.59 -17.75
N TYR A 51 -25.25 -19.14 -17.19
CA TYR A 51 -24.68 -17.81 -17.47
C TYR A 51 -23.34 -17.84 -18.24
N GLY A 52 -22.73 -19.02 -18.37
CA GLY A 52 -21.47 -19.24 -19.05
C GLY A 52 -20.24 -18.99 -18.18
N MET A 53 -19.09 -18.89 -18.86
CA MET A 53 -17.77 -18.81 -18.26
C MET A 53 -17.43 -17.39 -17.80
N LEU A 54 -17.13 -17.23 -16.51
CA LEU A 54 -16.62 -16.00 -15.92
C LEU A 54 -15.13 -16.15 -15.60
N LYS A 55 -14.32 -15.18 -16.06
CA LYS A 55 -12.87 -15.11 -15.80
C LYS A 55 -12.51 -13.77 -15.20
N TYR A 56 -11.37 -13.70 -14.52
CA TYR A 56 -10.88 -12.44 -13.95
C TYR A 56 -10.76 -11.31 -14.98
N ASN A 57 -10.38 -11.63 -16.22
CA ASN A 57 -10.15 -10.64 -17.28
C ASN A 57 -11.44 -10.10 -17.91
N ASN A 58 -12.61 -10.63 -17.53
CA ASN A 58 -13.90 -10.04 -17.87
C ASN A 58 -14.21 -8.80 -17.01
N LEU A 59 -13.59 -8.67 -15.83
CA LEU A 59 -13.83 -7.59 -14.89
C LEU A 59 -12.65 -6.62 -14.86
N SER A 60 -12.87 -5.37 -15.24
CA SER A 60 -11.83 -4.32 -15.28
C SER A 60 -11.18 -4.10 -13.91
N ALA A 61 -11.96 -4.12 -12.83
CA ALA A 61 -11.47 -3.96 -11.46
C ALA A 61 -10.45 -5.04 -11.09
N LEU A 62 -10.69 -6.31 -11.45
CA LEU A 62 -9.75 -7.40 -11.18
C LEU A 62 -8.48 -7.30 -12.03
N LYS A 63 -8.59 -6.86 -13.29
CA LYS A 63 -7.41 -6.58 -14.13
C LYS A 63 -6.56 -5.47 -13.53
N TYR A 64 -7.20 -4.42 -13.03
CA TYR A 64 -6.51 -3.30 -12.38
C TYR A 64 -5.79 -3.77 -11.11
N MET A 65 -6.45 -4.56 -10.26
CA MET A 65 -5.83 -5.13 -9.06
C MET A 65 -4.64 -6.04 -9.37
N VAL A 66 -4.70 -6.84 -10.44
CA VAL A 66 -3.57 -7.66 -10.91
C VAL A 66 -2.40 -6.76 -11.33
N LEU A 67 -2.65 -5.72 -12.12
CA LEU A 67 -1.63 -4.76 -12.55
C LEU A 67 -0.97 -4.07 -11.35
N VAL A 68 -1.78 -3.55 -10.42
CA VAL A 68 -1.29 -2.86 -9.22
C VAL A 68 -0.53 -3.81 -8.31
N SER A 69 -0.98 -5.05 -8.12
CA SER A 69 -0.26 -6.06 -7.35
C SER A 69 1.10 -6.39 -7.97
N ALA A 70 1.19 -6.47 -9.31
CA ALA A 70 2.47 -6.65 -9.99
C ALA A 70 3.41 -5.46 -9.76
N LEU A 71 2.90 -4.22 -9.87
CA LEU A 71 3.69 -3.00 -9.59
C LEU A 71 4.18 -2.97 -8.13
N CYS A 72 3.32 -3.35 -7.18
CA CYS A 72 3.67 -3.48 -5.76
C CYS A 72 4.82 -4.46 -5.54
N ALA A 73 4.72 -5.68 -6.11
CA ALA A 73 5.74 -6.71 -5.97
C ALA A 73 7.08 -6.28 -6.59
N CYS A 74 7.04 -5.76 -7.82
CA CYS A 74 8.23 -5.24 -8.51
C CYS A 74 8.88 -4.12 -7.70
N TYR A 75 8.10 -3.12 -7.29
CA TYR A 75 8.62 -2.00 -6.52
C TYR A 75 9.23 -2.44 -5.19
N ALA A 76 8.56 -3.31 -4.42
CA ALA A 76 9.09 -3.80 -3.14
C ALA A 76 10.41 -4.55 -3.32
N LEU A 77 10.53 -5.38 -4.38
CA LEU A 77 11.78 -6.08 -4.72
C LEU A 77 12.89 -5.10 -5.09
N LEU A 78 12.62 -4.13 -5.98
CA LEU A 78 13.59 -3.12 -6.38
C LEU A 78 14.03 -2.28 -5.18
N ALA A 79 13.10 -1.83 -4.35
CA ALA A 79 13.39 -1.02 -3.16
C ALA A 79 14.22 -1.79 -2.12
N ALA A 80 13.93 -3.07 -1.91
CA ALA A 80 14.73 -3.94 -1.05
C ALA A 80 16.15 -4.12 -1.60
N ALA A 81 16.30 -4.36 -2.91
CA ALA A 81 17.60 -4.49 -3.56
C ALA A 81 18.41 -3.18 -3.51
N CYS A 82 17.78 -2.04 -3.78
CA CYS A 82 18.43 -0.73 -3.71
C CYS A 82 18.88 -0.39 -2.28
N SER A 83 18.14 -0.82 -1.24
CA SER A 83 18.50 -0.58 0.16
C SER A 83 19.78 -1.31 0.58
N LEU A 84 20.12 -2.42 -0.08
CA LEU A 84 21.38 -3.14 0.12
C LEU A 84 22.58 -2.44 -0.55
N VAL A 85 22.34 -1.61 -1.56
CA VAL A 85 23.37 -0.93 -2.35
C VAL A 85 23.55 0.49 -1.83
N ARG A 86 24.65 0.74 -1.10
CA ARG A 86 24.96 2.01 -0.40
C ARG A 86 24.87 3.27 -1.27
N CYS A 87 25.09 3.17 -2.60
CA CYS A 87 24.97 4.31 -3.52
C CYS A 87 23.55 4.90 -3.66
N PHE A 88 22.48 4.12 -3.40
CA PHE A 88 21.10 4.59 -3.54
C PHE A 88 20.53 5.16 -2.24
N VAL A 89 21.19 4.93 -1.11
CA VAL A 89 20.71 5.29 0.23
C VAL A 89 20.66 6.81 0.47
N SER A 90 21.33 7.63 -0.36
CA SER A 90 21.37 9.09 -0.18
C SER A 90 20.13 9.84 -0.69
N LYS A 91 19.19 9.19 -1.38
CA LYS A 91 18.05 9.86 -2.04
C LYS A 91 16.70 9.56 -1.37
N ALA A 92 16.53 10.03 -0.13
CA ALA A 92 15.29 9.85 0.65
C ALA A 92 14.01 10.31 -0.10
N TRP A 93 14.12 11.37 -0.91
CA TRP A 93 13.01 11.88 -1.72
C TRP A 93 12.50 10.91 -2.79
N ILE A 94 13.37 10.10 -3.40
CA ILE A 94 12.96 9.13 -4.43
C ILE A 94 12.13 8.02 -3.80
N PHE A 95 12.57 7.50 -2.66
CA PHE A 95 11.81 6.49 -1.91
C PHE A 95 10.48 7.05 -1.44
N PHE A 96 10.48 8.26 -0.86
CA PHE A 96 9.25 8.92 -0.45
C PHE A 96 8.22 9.04 -1.58
N VAL A 97 8.59 9.63 -2.73
CA VAL A 97 7.67 9.81 -3.86
C VAL A 97 7.19 8.46 -4.39
N SER A 98 8.08 7.48 -4.50
CA SER A 98 7.74 6.16 -5.03
C SER A 98 6.83 5.36 -4.08
N ASP A 99 7.11 5.39 -2.77
CA ASP A 99 6.30 4.76 -1.73
C ASP A 99 4.87 5.36 -1.72
N GLN A 100 4.75 6.69 -1.87
CA GLN A 100 3.45 7.36 -1.99
C GLN A 100 2.69 6.92 -3.24
N ILE A 101 3.32 6.93 -4.42
CA ILE A 101 2.69 6.50 -5.68
C ILE A 101 2.12 5.08 -5.56
N VAL A 102 2.90 4.15 -5.01
CA VAL A 102 2.47 2.75 -4.86
C VAL A 102 1.33 2.63 -3.84
N ALA A 103 1.38 3.36 -2.72
CA ALA A 103 0.28 3.38 -1.75
C ALA A 103 -1.02 3.92 -2.35
N TYR A 104 -0.94 5.00 -3.16
CA TYR A 104 -2.10 5.57 -3.85
C TYR A 104 -2.69 4.61 -4.89
N LEU A 105 -1.84 3.93 -5.68
CA LEU A 105 -2.31 2.92 -6.63
C LEU A 105 -2.98 1.73 -5.91
N ALA A 106 -2.44 1.31 -4.76
CA ALA A 106 -3.00 0.21 -3.98
C ALA A 106 -4.38 0.56 -3.42
N ILE A 107 -4.57 1.76 -2.84
CA ILE A 107 -5.88 2.14 -2.27
C ILE A 107 -6.95 2.33 -3.34
N THR A 108 -6.62 2.92 -4.49
CA THR A 108 -7.59 3.07 -5.60
C THR A 108 -7.99 1.71 -6.15
N SER A 109 -7.06 0.75 -6.21
CA SER A 109 -7.34 -0.64 -6.59
C SER A 109 -8.24 -1.35 -5.58
N VAL A 110 -7.95 -1.23 -4.28
CA VAL A 110 -8.81 -1.77 -3.20
C VAL A 110 -10.22 -1.21 -3.33
N ALA A 111 -10.37 0.11 -3.50
CA ALA A 111 -11.67 0.75 -3.66
C ALA A 111 -12.44 0.21 -4.87
N ALA A 112 -11.81 0.13 -6.04
CA ALA A 112 -12.44 -0.38 -7.26
C ALA A 112 -12.91 -1.84 -7.13
N VAL A 113 -12.11 -2.72 -6.50
CA VAL A 113 -12.49 -4.12 -6.30
C VAL A 113 -13.52 -4.28 -5.18
N MET A 114 -13.44 -3.48 -4.11
CA MET A 114 -14.46 -3.46 -3.05
C MET A 114 -15.84 -3.08 -3.62
N GLU A 115 -15.91 -2.03 -4.43
CA GLU A 115 -17.16 -1.59 -5.05
C GLU A 115 -17.73 -2.67 -5.98
N MET A 116 -16.89 -3.20 -6.87
CA MET A 116 -17.28 -4.30 -7.76
C MET A 116 -17.76 -5.53 -6.97
N TYR A 117 -17.04 -5.92 -5.92
CA TYR A 117 -17.41 -7.06 -5.09
C TYR A 117 -18.71 -6.81 -4.33
N TYR A 118 -18.92 -5.60 -3.81
CA TYR A 118 -20.14 -5.21 -3.12
C TYR A 118 -21.36 -5.33 -4.02
N LEU A 119 -21.26 -4.85 -5.26
CA LEU A 119 -22.31 -4.95 -6.27
C LEU A 119 -22.56 -6.41 -6.68
N ALA A 120 -21.50 -7.19 -6.88
CA ALA A 120 -21.63 -8.62 -7.20
C ALA A 120 -22.29 -9.43 -6.07
N TYR A 121 -22.10 -9.03 -4.81
CA TYR A 121 -22.64 -9.73 -3.65
C TYR A 121 -24.07 -9.31 -3.28
N ASN A 122 -24.37 -8.00 -3.27
CA ASN A 122 -25.66 -7.48 -2.82
C ASN A 122 -26.63 -7.16 -3.97
N GLY A 123 -26.13 -7.03 -5.21
CA GLY A 123 -26.89 -6.49 -6.32
C GLY A 123 -27.28 -5.01 -6.13
N ALA A 124 -28.08 -4.49 -7.05
CA ALA A 124 -28.70 -3.17 -6.98
C ALA A 124 -30.12 -3.26 -7.55
N LYS A 125 -31.10 -3.50 -6.67
CA LYS A 125 -32.50 -3.75 -7.08
C LYS A 125 -33.13 -2.58 -7.82
N GLU A 126 -32.81 -1.35 -7.39
CA GLU A 126 -33.28 -0.12 -8.04
C GLU A 126 -32.78 0.01 -9.48
N ASP A 127 -31.59 -0.52 -9.77
CA ASP A 127 -30.97 -0.52 -11.10
C ASP A 127 -31.16 -1.85 -11.84
N SER A 128 -32.05 -2.73 -11.34
CA SER A 128 -32.30 -4.08 -11.87
C SER A 128 -31.07 -4.99 -11.96
N TRP A 129 -30.05 -4.75 -11.12
CA TRP A 129 -28.82 -5.55 -11.11
C TRP A 129 -28.91 -6.69 -10.09
N SER A 130 -28.76 -7.93 -10.56
CA SER A 130 -28.84 -9.14 -9.74
C SER A 130 -27.53 -9.49 -9.03
N GLU A 131 -27.64 -10.25 -7.95
CA GLU A 131 -26.52 -10.78 -7.17
C GLU A 131 -25.74 -11.83 -7.99
N ALA A 132 -24.60 -11.46 -8.56
CA ALA A 132 -23.75 -12.37 -9.32
C ALA A 132 -23.13 -13.48 -8.46
N CYS A 133 -22.79 -13.20 -7.20
CA CYS A 133 -22.15 -14.16 -6.30
C CYS A 133 -23.04 -15.34 -5.89
N SER A 134 -24.36 -15.23 -6.09
CA SER A 134 -25.28 -16.37 -5.93
C SER A 134 -25.01 -17.48 -6.96
N SER A 135 -24.59 -17.10 -8.18
CA SER A 135 -24.35 -18.00 -9.30
C SER A 135 -22.87 -18.35 -9.49
N TYR A 136 -21.96 -17.51 -8.97
CA TYR A 136 -20.50 -17.64 -9.08
C TYR A 136 -19.82 -17.65 -7.70
N GLY A 137 -20.29 -18.51 -6.80
CA GLY A 137 -19.87 -18.53 -5.40
C GLY A 137 -18.38 -18.84 -5.19
N SER A 138 -17.80 -19.73 -6.02
CA SER A 138 -16.39 -20.10 -5.93
C SER A 138 -15.49 -18.96 -6.38
N PHE A 139 -15.85 -18.30 -7.48
CA PHE A 139 -15.19 -17.13 -8.01
C PHE A 139 -15.22 -15.98 -7.00
N CYS A 140 -16.40 -15.67 -6.44
CA CYS A 140 -16.55 -14.61 -5.45
C CYS A 140 -15.78 -14.90 -4.16
N SER A 141 -15.71 -16.15 -3.72
CA SER A 141 -14.91 -16.54 -2.54
C SER A 141 -13.42 -16.27 -2.76
N LYS A 142 -12.89 -16.58 -3.96
CA LYS A 142 -11.50 -16.29 -4.35
C LYS A 142 -11.25 -14.79 -4.51
N VAL A 143 -12.20 -14.03 -5.07
CA VAL A 143 -12.11 -12.56 -5.15
C VAL A 143 -12.03 -11.96 -3.75
N LYS A 144 -12.89 -12.40 -2.82
CA LYS A 144 -12.87 -11.93 -1.42
C LYS A 144 -11.50 -12.19 -0.77
N LEU A 145 -10.94 -13.38 -0.94
CA LEU A 145 -9.63 -13.72 -0.41
C LEU A 145 -8.53 -12.82 -1.02
N ALA A 146 -8.52 -12.65 -2.34
CA ALA A 146 -7.57 -11.77 -3.02
C ALA A 146 -7.70 -10.32 -2.54
N LEU A 147 -8.92 -9.83 -2.34
CA LEU A 147 -9.20 -8.48 -1.83
C LEU A 147 -8.66 -8.26 -0.42
N ILE A 148 -8.83 -9.23 0.48
CA ILE A 148 -8.26 -9.18 1.83
C ILE A 148 -6.73 -9.09 1.75
N LEU A 149 -6.08 -9.95 0.96
CA LEU A 149 -4.62 -9.94 0.80
C LEU A 149 -4.12 -8.62 0.18
N HIS A 150 -4.83 -8.07 -0.80
CA HIS A 150 -4.51 -6.79 -1.42
C HIS A 150 -4.67 -5.62 -0.44
N THR A 151 -5.66 -5.71 0.44
CA THR A 151 -5.89 -4.69 1.49
C THR A 151 -4.78 -4.71 2.53
N ILE A 152 -4.30 -5.90 2.93
CA ILE A 152 -3.13 -6.03 3.81
C ILE A 152 -1.88 -5.47 3.11
N THR A 153 -1.71 -5.74 1.81
CA THR A 153 -0.63 -5.17 0.98
C THR A 153 -0.69 -3.64 0.99
N PHE A 154 -1.88 -3.05 0.80
CA PHE A 154 -2.09 -1.61 0.91
C PHE A 154 -1.67 -1.09 2.30
N CYS A 155 -2.10 -1.73 3.39
CA CYS A 155 -1.72 -1.31 4.73
C CYS A 155 -0.20 -1.32 4.94
N CYS A 156 0.52 -2.31 4.39
CA CYS A 156 1.98 -2.32 4.40
C CYS A 156 2.56 -1.09 3.70
N PHE A 157 2.11 -0.80 2.47
CA PHE A 157 2.58 0.37 1.72
C PHE A 157 2.18 1.70 2.36
N PHE A 158 1.01 1.78 2.97
CA PHE A 158 0.58 2.98 3.71
C PHE A 158 1.54 3.27 4.87
N VAL A 159 1.88 2.27 5.68
CA VAL A 159 2.85 2.44 6.78
C VAL A 159 4.24 2.80 6.24
N ILE A 160 4.71 2.14 5.19
CA ILE A 160 5.97 2.49 4.52
C ILE A 160 5.95 3.95 4.05
N ALA A 161 4.87 4.40 3.43
CA ALA A 161 4.70 5.75 2.91
C ALA A 161 4.70 6.82 4.03
N VAL A 162 4.15 6.50 5.21
CA VAL A 162 4.24 7.36 6.41
C VAL A 162 5.67 7.41 6.95
N ILE A 163 6.36 6.27 7.04
CA ILE A 163 7.76 6.20 7.52
C ILE A 163 8.69 6.97 6.56
N SER A 164 8.49 6.84 5.24
CA SER A 164 9.29 7.55 4.25
C SER A 164 9.02 9.06 4.28
N ALA A 165 7.76 9.49 4.47
CA ALA A 165 7.41 10.89 4.69
C ALA A 165 8.12 11.46 5.93
N PHE A 166 8.02 10.77 7.07
CA PHE A 166 8.68 11.18 8.30
C PHE A 166 10.20 11.35 8.11
N ARG A 167 10.86 10.41 7.43
CA ARG A 167 12.30 10.51 7.13
C ARG A 167 12.64 11.67 6.18
N ALA A 168 11.81 11.92 5.17
CA ALA A 168 12.04 13.01 4.22
C ALA A 168 11.86 14.39 4.87
N PHE A 169 10.89 14.55 5.77
CA PHE A 169 10.56 15.84 6.37
C PHE A 169 11.26 16.11 7.71
N SER A 170 11.77 15.10 8.42
CA SER A 170 12.51 15.29 9.69
C SER A 170 13.87 15.98 9.53
N VAL A 171 14.33 16.20 8.30
CA VAL A 171 15.57 16.93 7.99
C VAL A 171 15.37 18.45 8.04
N PHE A 172 14.13 18.95 8.03
CA PHE A 172 13.85 20.38 8.10
C PHE A 172 13.67 20.82 9.56
N ASP A 173 14.64 21.55 10.10
CA ASP A 173 14.46 22.26 11.37
C ASP A 173 13.45 23.41 11.19
N PRO A 174 12.60 23.70 12.19
CA PRO A 174 11.72 24.87 12.14
C PRO A 174 12.57 26.15 12.05
N PRO A 175 12.10 27.18 11.33
CA PRO A 175 12.85 28.43 11.21
C PRO A 175 13.15 29.00 12.59
N PHE A 176 14.40 29.44 12.80
CA PHE A 176 14.79 30.12 14.02
C PHE A 176 13.99 31.41 14.15
N VAL A 177 13.08 31.47 15.12
CA VAL A 177 12.43 32.73 15.52
C VAL A 177 13.49 33.54 16.25
N ASN A 178 14.00 34.60 15.61
CA ASN A 178 14.88 35.55 16.28
C ASN A 178 14.05 36.28 17.35
N SER A 179 14.35 36.05 18.63
CA SER A 179 13.71 36.72 19.78
C SER A 179 13.90 38.26 19.80
N GLN A 180 14.58 38.85 18.81
CA GLN A 180 14.78 40.29 18.72
C GLN A 180 13.60 41.06 18.12
N GLU A 181 12.61 40.40 17.50
CA GLU A 181 11.37 41.06 17.05
C GLU A 181 10.29 41.19 18.14
N VAL A 182 10.43 40.49 19.28
CA VAL A 182 9.43 40.52 20.38
C VAL A 182 9.69 41.66 21.38
N GLN A 183 10.80 42.37 21.25
CA GLN A 183 11.21 43.42 22.20
C GLN A 183 11.37 44.79 21.52
N GLY A 184 10.45 45.10 20.62
CA GLY A 184 10.38 46.36 19.88
C GLY A 184 8.94 46.86 19.73
N ASP A 185 8.13 46.74 20.78
CA ASP A 185 6.89 47.49 21.00
C ASP A 185 6.96 48.20 22.36
#